data_AF-A0A315VLU3-F1
#
_entry.id   AF-A0A315VLU3-F1
#
_cell.length_a   1.000
_cell.length_b   1.000
_cell.length_c   1.000
_cell.angle_alpha   90.00
_cell.angle_beta   90.00
_cell.angle_gamma   90.00
#
_symmetry.space_group_name_H-M   'P 1'
#
loop_
_entity.id
_entity.type
_entity.pdbx_description
1 polymer ?
#
loop_
_entity_poly.entity_id
_entity_poly.type
_entity_poly.pdbx_seq_one_letter_code
_entity_poly.pdbx_strand_id
1 'polypeptide(L)'
;MGPHIFQTCPSANYFDCKAMSIGARSQSARTYLERCMEKFQDCALNELVQHGLRALRETLPTEQDLTTKNVSIGIVGKDMEFTIYDDDDVAQPAEELAAGEAPDEPMEH
;
A
#
# COMPACT_ATOMS: atom_id res chain seq x y z
N MET A 1 20.50 -9.60 -0.67
CA MET A 1 19.11 -9.84 -0.25
C MET A 1 18.32 -8.59 -0.61
N GLY A 2 17.09 -8.76 -1.09
CA GLY A 2 16.24 -7.65 -1.54
C GLY A 2 15.22 -7.25 -0.46
N PRO A 3 14.19 -6.48 -0.80
CA PRO A 3 13.05 -6.25 0.10
C PRO A 3 12.28 -7.56 0.33
N HIS A 4 11.84 -7.79 1.57
CA HIS A 4 11.08 -8.98 1.97
C HIS A 4 9.95 -8.59 2.93
N ILE A 5 8.78 -9.22 2.77
CA ILE A 5 7.63 -9.06 3.67
C ILE A 5 7.31 -10.42 4.30
N PHE A 6 7.31 -10.46 5.63
CA PHE A 6 6.91 -11.65 6.37
C PHE A 6 5.62 -11.40 7.13
N GLN A 7 4.59 -12.19 6.84
CA GLN A 7 3.39 -12.22 7.66
C GLN A 7 3.52 -13.33 8.69
N THR A 8 3.51 -12.98 9.98
CA THR A 8 3.46 -13.95 11.08
C THR A 8 2.03 -14.10 11.60
N CYS A 9 1.60 -15.32 11.83
CA CYS A 9 0.30 -15.65 12.41
C CYS A 9 0.43 -16.06 13.88
N PRO A 10 -0.60 -15.84 14.72
CA PRO A 10 -0.61 -16.30 16.12
C PRO A 10 -0.40 -17.81 16.28
N SER A 11 -0.65 -18.60 15.22
CA SER A 11 -0.38 -20.04 15.16
C SER A 11 1.11 -20.39 15.01
N ALA A 12 2.02 -19.42 15.14
CA ALA A 12 3.46 -19.54 14.88
C ALA A 12 3.84 -19.89 13.43
N ASN A 13 2.91 -19.77 12.49
CA ASN A 13 3.20 -19.86 11.06
C ASN A 13 3.70 -18.52 10.54
N TYR A 14 4.58 -18.55 9.54
CA TYR A 14 4.99 -17.36 8.79
C TYR A 14 4.94 -17.60 7.29
N PHE A 15 4.75 -16.54 6.53
CA PHE A 15 4.67 -16.57 5.07
C PHE A 15 5.57 -15.48 4.48
N ASP A 16 6.42 -15.84 3.51
CA ASP A 16 7.14 -14.88 2.67
C ASP A 16 6.21 -14.39 1.56
N CYS A 17 6.02 -13.08 1.47
CA CYS A 17 4.97 -12.45 0.70
C CYS A 17 5.54 -11.38 -0.24
N LYS A 18 4.99 -11.32 -1.46
CA LYS A 18 5.23 -10.19 -2.37
C LYS A 18 4.44 -8.95 -1.96
N ALA A 19 3.21 -9.16 -1.49
CA ALA A 19 2.33 -8.16 -0.93
C ALA A 19 1.36 -8.86 0.04
N MET A 20 0.95 -8.18 1.10
CA MET A 20 0.03 -8.75 2.09
C MET A 20 -0.79 -7.63 2.76
N SER A 21 -2.01 -7.97 3.20
CA SER A 21 -2.83 -7.11 4.05
C SER A 21 -3.51 -7.93 5.15
N ILE A 22 -3.54 -7.36 6.36
CA ILE A 22 -4.07 -7.98 7.59
C ILE A 22 -5.05 -7.03 8.29
N GLY A 23 -5.79 -7.54 9.27
CA GLY A 23 -6.73 -6.75 10.06
C GLY A 23 -8.16 -6.74 9.52
N ALA A 24 -8.94 -5.75 9.95
CA ALA A 24 -10.35 -5.65 9.60
C ALA A 24 -10.55 -5.35 8.11
N ARG A 25 -11.48 -6.08 7.47
CA ARG A 25 -11.81 -5.94 6.04
C ARG A 25 -10.59 -6.06 5.09
N SER A 26 -9.51 -6.70 5.51
CA SER A 26 -8.28 -6.83 4.70
C SER A 26 -8.45 -7.68 3.42
N GLN A 27 -9.58 -8.38 3.27
CA GLN A 27 -9.88 -9.13 2.06
C GLN A 27 -9.95 -8.20 0.84
N SER A 28 -10.60 -7.03 0.94
CA SER A 28 -10.72 -6.10 -0.20
C SER A 28 -9.35 -5.58 -0.64
N ALA A 29 -8.50 -5.20 0.31
CA ALA A 29 -7.11 -4.86 0.06
C ALA A 29 -6.35 -6.00 -0.62
N ARG A 30 -6.47 -7.24 -0.14
CA ARG A 30 -5.79 -8.40 -0.77
C ARG A 30 -6.27 -8.61 -2.20
N THR A 31 -7.56 -8.49 -2.48
CA THR A 31 -8.09 -8.59 -3.84
C THR A 31 -7.53 -7.50 -4.76
N TYR A 32 -7.33 -6.27 -4.27
CA TYR A 32 -6.65 -5.23 -5.03
C TYR A 32 -5.19 -5.61 -5.31
N LEU A 33 -4.46 -6.01 -4.26
CA LEU A 33 -3.04 -6.37 -4.37
C LEU A 33 -2.82 -7.55 -5.32
N GLU A 34 -3.66 -8.58 -5.29
CA GLU A 34 -3.62 -9.74 -6.18
C GLU A 34 -3.71 -9.35 -7.66
N ARG A 35 -4.46 -8.29 -8.00
CA ARG A 35 -4.60 -7.80 -9.38
C ARG A 35 -3.42 -6.97 -9.86
N CYS A 36 -2.73 -6.29 -8.94
CA CYS A 36 -1.66 -5.34 -9.27
C CYS A 36 -0.24 -5.90 -9.02
N MET A 37 -0.09 -7.00 -8.28
CA MET A 37 1.20 -7.48 -7.78
C MET A 37 2.26 -7.76 -8.85
N GLU A 38 1.85 -8.09 -10.09
CA GLU A 38 2.78 -8.32 -11.19
C GLU A 38 3.49 -7.04 -11.63
N LYS A 39 2.85 -5.88 -11.42
CA LYS A 39 3.39 -4.56 -11.80
C LYS A 39 4.39 -4.01 -10.79
N PHE A 40 4.37 -4.50 -9.54
CA PHE A 40 5.15 -3.91 -8.44
C PHE A 40 6.67 -3.98 -8.63
N GLN A 41 7.17 -4.93 -9.44
CA GLN A 41 8.60 -5.02 -9.71
C GLN A 41 9.13 -3.87 -10.56
N ASP A 42 8.26 -3.28 -11.38
CA ASP A 42 8.59 -2.19 -12.30
C ASP A 42 8.19 -0.81 -11.74
N CYS A 43 7.47 -0.78 -10.61
CA CYS A 43 7.00 0.45 -9.98
C CYS A 43 8.16 1.26 -9.38
N ALA A 44 8.11 2.58 -9.58
CA ALA A 44 8.87 3.51 -8.76
C ALA A 44 8.34 3.54 -7.31
N LEU A 45 9.13 4.07 -6.38
CA LEU A 45 8.78 4.16 -4.96
C LEU A 45 7.39 4.79 -4.75
N ASN A 46 7.14 5.94 -5.38
CA ASN A 46 5.89 6.68 -5.25
C ASN A 46 4.68 5.89 -5.78
N GLU A 47 4.84 5.16 -6.88
CA GLU A 47 3.78 4.31 -7.45
C GLU A 47 3.45 3.14 -6.52
N LEU A 48 4.47 2.54 -5.89
CA LEU A 48 4.27 1.46 -4.92
C LEU A 48 3.51 1.95 -3.69
N VAL A 49 3.82 3.17 -3.21
CA VAL A 49 3.07 3.82 -2.13
C VAL A 49 1.61 4.08 -2.53
N GLN A 50 1.35 4.54 -3.76
CA GLN A 50 -0.02 4.71 -4.26
C GLN A 50 -0.80 3.40 -4.27
N HIS A 51 -0.20 2.30 -4.71
CA HIS A 51 -0.84 1.00 -4.66
C HIS A 51 -1.18 0.59 -3.22
N GLY A 52 -0.28 0.86 -2.26
CA GLY A 52 -0.55 0.64 -0.83
C GLY A 52 -1.73 1.46 -0.31
N LEU A 53 -1.76 2.76 -0.61
CA LEU A 53 -2.85 3.67 -0.21
C LEU A 53 -4.19 3.29 -0.85
N ARG A 54 -4.19 2.96 -2.15
CA ARG A 54 -5.39 2.48 -2.86
C ARG A 54 -5.91 1.19 -2.24
N ALA A 55 -5.04 0.22 -1.98
CA ALA A 55 -5.42 -1.02 -1.29
C ALA A 55 -6.01 -0.76 0.10
N LEU A 56 -5.42 0.17 0.86
CA LEU A 56 -5.90 0.55 2.19
C LEU A 56 -7.26 1.24 2.13
N ARG A 57 -7.50 2.10 1.13
CA ARG A 57 -8.78 2.79 0.93
C ARG A 57 -9.93 1.81 0.71
N GLU A 58 -9.69 0.72 -0.01
CA GLU A 58 -10.68 -0.36 -0.21
C GLU A 58 -11.11 -1.04 1.11
N THR A 59 -10.40 -0.81 2.21
CA THR A 59 -10.76 -1.34 3.54
C THR A 59 -11.63 -0.38 4.36
N LEU A 60 -11.83 0.86 3.89
CA LEU A 60 -12.61 1.86 4.60
C LEU A 60 -14.11 1.73 4.27
N PRO A 61 -15.01 2.08 5.21
CA PRO A 61 -16.41 2.31 4.90
C PRO A 61 -16.57 3.44 3.88
N THR A 62 -17.64 3.41 3.09
CA THR A 62 -17.92 4.42 2.05
C THR A 62 -18.01 5.86 2.56
N GLU A 63 -18.32 6.05 3.85
CA GLU A 63 -18.44 7.36 4.50
C GLU A 63 -17.10 7.89 5.07
N GLN A 64 -16.01 7.14 4.90
CA GLN A 64 -14.71 7.46 5.49
C GLN A 64 -13.61 7.50 4.42
N ASP A 65 -12.86 8.59 4.42
CA ASP A 65 -11.70 8.78 3.55
C ASP A 65 -10.37 8.57 4.29
N LEU A 66 -9.32 8.27 3.51
CA LEU A 66 -7.95 8.34 4.00
C LEU A 66 -7.55 9.80 4.18
N THR A 67 -6.92 10.07 5.30
CA THR A 67 -6.40 11.39 5.67
C THR A 67 -5.02 11.22 6.27
N THR A 68 -4.22 12.29 6.30
CA THR A 68 -2.89 12.29 6.95
C THR A 68 -2.94 11.88 8.42
N LYS A 69 -4.09 12.03 9.09
CA LYS A 69 -4.29 11.71 10.51
C LYS A 69 -4.73 10.28 10.79
N ASN A 70 -5.04 9.49 9.76
CA ASN A 70 -5.50 8.11 9.91
C ASN A 70 -4.68 7.11 9.10
N VAL A 71 -3.51 7.54 8.60
CA VAL A 71 -2.58 6.74 7.82
C VAL A 71 -1.17 6.92 8.39
N SER A 72 -0.43 5.81 8.44
CA SER A 72 1.01 5.77 8.70
C SER A 72 1.67 4.99 7.56
N ILE A 73 2.80 5.47 7.05
CA ILE A 73 3.53 4.82 5.95
C ILE A 73 4.94 4.50 6.43
N GLY A 74 5.34 3.23 6.36
CA GLY A 74 6.71 2.79 6.62
C GLY A 74 7.42 2.41 5.33
N ILE A 75 8.61 2.96 5.08
CA ILE A 75 9.40 2.69 3.87
C ILE A 75 10.79 2.20 4.26
N VAL A 76 11.26 1.15 3.60
CA VAL A 76 12.63 0.62 3.70
C VAL A 76 13.07 0.14 2.32
N GLY A 77 14.35 0.33 1.99
CA GLY A 77 14.85 -0.06 0.68
C GLY A 77 16.36 0.00 0.57
N LYS A 78 16.85 -0.11 -0.67
CA LYS A 78 18.27 0.09 -0.95
C LYS A 78 18.63 1.54 -0.64
N ASP A 79 19.68 1.75 0.15
CA ASP A 79 20.17 3.08 0.54
C ASP A 79 19.15 3.92 1.34
N MET A 80 18.11 3.28 1.91
CA MET A 80 17.08 3.91 2.74
C MET A 80 16.82 3.06 3.99
N GLU A 81 17.17 3.58 5.16
CA GLU A 81 16.81 2.98 6.44
C GLU A 81 15.30 3.03 6.66
N PHE A 82 14.78 2.09 7.46
CA PHE A 82 13.36 2.04 7.77
C PHE A 82 12.90 3.35 8.42
N THR A 83 12.04 4.06 7.72
CA THR A 83 11.53 5.38 8.10
C THR A 83 10.01 5.34 8.11
N ILE A 84 9.42 5.91 9.17
CA ILE A 84 7.96 6.03 9.33
C ILE A 84 7.57 7.48 9.04
N TYR A 85 6.52 7.65 8.24
CA TYR A 85 5.89 8.91 7.91
C TYR A 85 4.47 8.92 8.52
N ASP A 86 4.20 9.90 9.37
CA ASP A 86 2.94 10.10 10.09
C ASP A 86 2.48 11.56 9.95
N ASP A 87 1.20 11.84 10.18
CA ASP A 87 0.62 13.18 10.12
C ASP A 87 1.02 13.95 8.85
N ASP A 88 1.59 15.15 8.99
CA ASP A 88 1.95 16.02 7.88
C ASP A 88 3.12 15.45 7.04
N ASP A 89 3.93 14.55 7.59
CA ASP A 89 5.03 13.90 6.86
C ASP A 89 4.50 12.84 5.87
N VAL A 90 3.24 12.42 5.98
CA VAL A 90 2.55 11.62 4.95
C VAL A 90 2.26 12.47 3.71
N ALA A 91 2.13 13.79 3.86
CA ALA A 91 1.82 14.68 2.74
C ALA A 91 2.96 14.75 1.72
N GLN A 92 4.22 14.60 2.12
CA GLN A 92 5.34 14.62 1.16
C GLN A 92 5.30 13.42 0.20
N PRO A 93 5.17 12.15 0.67
CA PRO A 93 4.89 11.04 -0.20
C PRO A 93 3.57 11.16 -0.92
N ALA A 94 2.52 11.80 -0.36
CA ALA A 94 1.15 11.83 -0.89
C ALA A 94 0.82 12.96 -1.90
N GLU A 95 1.42 14.15 -1.77
CA GLU A 95 1.18 15.31 -2.66
C GLU A 95 1.86 15.15 -4.02
N GLU A 96 3.02 14.49 -4.10
CA GLU A 96 3.58 14.06 -5.39
C GLU A 96 2.67 13.05 -6.12
N LEU A 97 1.66 12.46 -5.44
CA LEU A 97 0.79 11.41 -5.98
C LEU A 97 -0.50 11.94 -6.64
N ALA A 98 -0.99 13.11 -6.25
CA ALA A 98 -2.22 13.69 -6.82
C ALA A 98 -2.00 14.32 -8.20
N ALA A 99 -0.76 14.65 -8.56
CA ALA A 99 -0.41 15.31 -9.83
C ALA A 99 -0.35 14.35 -11.04
N GLY A 100 -0.50 13.03 -10.82
CA GLY A 100 -0.36 11.99 -11.86
C GLY A 100 -1.67 11.32 -12.32
N GLU A 101 -2.83 11.87 -11.97
CA GLU A 101 -4.12 11.22 -12.21
C GLU A 101 -4.54 11.29 -13.69
N ALA A 102 -4.25 10.23 -14.46
CA ALA A 102 -5.04 9.87 -15.63
C ALA A 102 -6.23 9.00 -15.17
N PRO A 103 -7.46 9.26 -15.64
CA PRO A 103 -8.63 8.49 -15.25
C PRO A 103 -8.49 7.04 -15.73
N ASP A 104 -8.64 6.11 -14.80
CA ASP A 104 -8.76 4.67 -15.09
C ASP A 104 -10.01 4.47 -15.96
N GLU A 105 -9.82 4.05 -17.21
CA GLU A 105 -10.94 3.78 -18.11
C GLU A 105 -11.77 2.61 -17.56
N PRO A 106 -13.12 2.70 -17.56
CA PRO A 106 -13.95 1.59 -17.12
C PRO A 106 -13.85 0.46 -18.16
N MET A 107 -13.20 -0.65 -17.81
CA MET A 107 -13.18 -1.84 -18.64
C MET A 107 -14.34 -2.76 -18.24
N GLU A 108 -15.36 -2.82 -19.10
CA GLU A 108 -16.51 -3.74 -18.99
C GLU A 108 -16.05 -5.21 -18.97
N HIS A 109 -16.86 -6.03 -18.30
CA HIS A 109 -16.67 -7.45 -18.00
C HIS A 109 -16.48 -8.37 -19.21
#